data_AF-A0A0J6TD78-F1
#
_entry.id   AF-A0A0J6TD78-F1
#
_cell.length_a   1.000
_cell.length_b   1.000
_cell.length_c   1.000
_cell.angle_alpha   90.00
_cell.angle_beta   90.00
_cell.angle_gamma   90.00
#
_symmetry.space_group_name_H-M   'P 1'
#
loop_
_entity.id
_entity.type
_entity.pdbx_description
1 polymer ?
#
loop_
_entity_poly.entity_id
_entity_poly.type
_entity_poly.pdbx_seq_one_letter_code
_entity_poly.pdbx_strand_id
1 'polypeptide(L)'
;MMQPELLHPIPVRARPVLPASVTLARAQEGRAFPMPADWIHEGGLRAFRGDAGYLGRSIAALKLYLTLVVNQDATSAAGEPSPILLSYERTTALCGLSDPLICAGKKALLDQGLVTTCGDRQGGTIAYRLTGLRPSKAAASVRRAPQAGARIAALHGLTCRQAPNLAVLKTYIWLSAQGSDRDGVVFLDVDTASGLTKTSHVKIIAALAGLQEIGLTQELGTPSRLAEQRRVRVLPLR
;
A
#
# COMPACT_ATOMS: atom_id res chain seq x y z
N MET A 1 -45.25 -42.12 45.38
CA MET A 1 -44.94 -42.44 43.98
C MET A 1 -44.43 -41.17 43.32
N MET A 2 -43.13 -41.08 43.05
CA MET A 2 -42.47 -39.91 42.46
C MET A 2 -42.03 -40.29 41.03
N GLN A 3 -42.50 -39.55 40.02
CA GLN A 3 -42.06 -39.72 38.62
C GLN A 3 -40.68 -39.08 38.41
N PRO A 4 -39.76 -39.69 37.65
CA PRO A 4 -38.50 -39.05 37.26
C PRO A 4 -38.67 -38.26 35.95
N GLU A 5 -38.21 -37.00 35.95
CA GLU A 5 -38.12 -36.17 34.75
C GLU A 5 -37.00 -36.65 33.82
N LEU A 6 -37.34 -36.80 32.54
CA LEU A 6 -36.44 -37.17 31.45
C LEU A 6 -35.62 -35.95 30.99
N LEU A 7 -34.32 -35.93 31.31
CA LEU A 7 -33.34 -35.01 30.73
C LEU A 7 -33.21 -35.25 29.21
N HIS A 8 -33.57 -34.25 28.40
CA HIS A 8 -33.37 -34.27 26.95
C HIS A 8 -31.95 -33.75 26.62
N PRO A 9 -31.18 -34.40 25.73
CA PRO A 9 -29.86 -33.93 25.34
C PRO A 9 -29.96 -32.69 24.42
N ILE A 10 -29.16 -31.67 24.76
CA ILE A 10 -29.03 -30.43 23.99
C ILE A 10 -28.32 -30.75 22.66
N PRO A 11 -28.86 -30.38 21.49
CA PRO A 11 -28.19 -30.61 20.21
C PRO A 11 -26.98 -29.67 20.07
N VAL A 12 -25.79 -30.26 19.88
CA VAL A 12 -24.57 -29.55 19.52
C VAL A 12 -24.79 -28.89 18.15
N ARG A 13 -24.92 -27.57 18.11
CA ARG A 13 -25.00 -26.80 16.86
C ARG A 13 -23.73 -27.02 16.04
N ALA A 14 -23.87 -27.66 14.90
CA ALA A 14 -22.83 -27.75 13.89
C ALA A 14 -22.39 -26.34 13.47
N ARG A 15 -21.07 -26.10 13.53
CA ARG A 15 -20.45 -24.85 13.12
C ARG A 15 -20.70 -24.67 11.62
N PRO A 16 -21.32 -23.57 11.16
CA PRO A 16 -21.57 -23.38 9.73
C PRO A 16 -20.24 -23.29 8.98
N VAL A 17 -19.98 -24.26 8.12
CA VAL A 17 -18.87 -24.23 7.16
C VAL A 17 -19.23 -23.16 6.13
N LEU A 18 -18.56 -22.00 6.21
CA LEU A 18 -18.73 -20.93 5.23
C LEU A 18 -18.36 -21.45 3.82
N PRO A 19 -19.16 -21.15 2.78
CA PRO A 19 -18.87 -21.58 1.42
C PRO A 19 -17.55 -20.98 0.90
N ALA A 20 -16.75 -21.80 0.20
CA ALA A 20 -15.40 -21.46 -0.27
C ALA A 20 -15.32 -20.17 -1.12
N SER A 21 -16.42 -19.78 -1.76
CA SER A 21 -16.57 -18.54 -2.53
C SER A 21 -16.51 -17.27 -1.67
N VAL A 22 -16.98 -17.31 -0.41
CA VAL A 22 -16.85 -16.19 0.54
C VAL A 22 -15.43 -16.07 1.07
N THR A 23 -14.72 -17.20 1.21
CA THR A 23 -13.32 -17.25 1.63
C THR A 23 -12.38 -16.71 0.54
N LEU A 24 -12.67 -17.00 -0.74
CA LEU A 24 -11.94 -16.45 -1.88
C LEU A 24 -12.18 -14.94 -2.07
N ALA A 25 -13.41 -14.46 -1.86
CA ALA A 25 -13.72 -13.03 -1.90
C ALA A 25 -12.98 -12.25 -0.80
N ARG A 26 -12.96 -12.76 0.44
CA ARG A 26 -12.18 -12.17 1.55
C ARG A 26 -10.67 -12.24 1.34
N ALA A 27 -10.17 -13.28 0.66
CA ALA A 27 -8.75 -13.38 0.30
C ALA A 27 -8.33 -12.34 -0.75
N GLN A 28 -9.26 -11.87 -1.60
CA GLN A 28 -9.04 -10.78 -2.55
C GLN A 28 -9.01 -9.40 -1.89
N GLU A 29 -9.61 -9.24 -0.71
CA GLU A 29 -9.73 -7.94 -0.06
C GLU A 29 -8.42 -7.46 0.59
N GLY A 30 -7.53 -8.38 0.98
CA GLY A 30 -6.28 -8.04 1.67
C GLY A 30 -6.52 -7.33 3.00
N ARG A 31 -5.46 -7.19 3.81
CA ARG A 31 -5.51 -6.33 5.00
C ARG A 31 -5.25 -4.88 4.57
N ALA A 32 -6.13 -3.97 4.96
CA ALA A 32 -5.92 -2.54 4.76
C ALA A 32 -4.97 -1.98 5.82
N PHE A 33 -4.00 -1.17 5.38
CA PHE A 33 -3.04 -0.48 6.22
C PHE A 33 -3.20 1.02 6.01
N PRO A 34 -3.48 1.81 7.05
CA PRO A 34 -3.71 3.24 6.92
C PRO A 34 -2.46 3.95 6.40
N MET A 35 -2.62 4.96 5.55
CA MET A 35 -1.51 5.68 4.96
C MET A 35 -1.65 7.18 5.16
N PRO A 36 -0.59 7.91 5.56
CA PRO A 36 -0.60 9.37 5.52
C PRO A 36 -0.85 9.87 4.09
N ALA A 37 -1.92 10.65 3.90
CA ALA A 37 -2.34 11.13 2.58
C ALA A 37 -2.23 12.65 2.39
N ASP A 38 -2.16 13.42 3.47
CA ASP A 38 -2.11 14.89 3.41
C ASP A 38 -0.96 15.37 2.50
N TRP A 39 0.25 14.81 2.68
CA TRP A 39 1.41 15.14 1.83
C TRP A 39 1.22 14.79 0.35
N ILE A 40 0.35 13.82 0.02
CA ILE A 40 0.06 13.40 -1.36
C ILE A 40 -0.89 14.41 -2.00
N HIS A 41 -1.94 14.80 -1.27
CA HIS A 41 -2.91 15.81 -1.71
C HIS A 41 -2.29 17.21 -1.83
N GLU A 42 -1.23 17.49 -1.07
CA GLU A 42 -0.41 18.70 -1.17
C GLU A 42 0.63 18.64 -2.31
N GLY A 43 0.69 17.53 -3.06
CA GLY A 43 1.58 17.36 -4.21
C GLY A 43 3.01 16.95 -3.85
N GLY A 44 3.26 16.38 -2.68
CA GLY A 44 4.58 15.92 -2.27
C GLY A 44 5.17 14.81 -3.16
N LEU A 45 4.35 14.10 -3.95
CA LEU A 45 4.84 13.16 -4.97
C LEU A 45 5.72 13.83 -6.04
N ARG A 46 5.64 15.17 -6.19
CA ARG A 46 6.49 15.95 -7.10
C ARG A 46 7.97 15.93 -6.70
N ALA A 47 8.28 15.74 -5.42
CA ALA A 47 9.65 15.70 -4.91
C ALA A 47 10.44 14.47 -5.38
N PHE A 48 9.74 13.39 -5.73
CA PHE A 48 10.35 12.16 -6.24
C PHE A 48 10.62 12.27 -7.74
N ARG A 49 11.81 12.76 -8.06
CA ARG A 49 12.23 13.13 -9.40
C ARG A 49 12.67 11.92 -10.24
N GLY A 50 12.36 11.98 -11.55
CA GLY A 50 12.68 10.94 -12.54
C GLY A 50 13.88 11.25 -13.43
N ASP A 51 14.54 12.39 -13.22
CA ASP A 51 15.74 12.79 -13.94
C ASP A 51 17.01 12.06 -13.46
N ALA A 52 18.07 12.16 -14.26
CA ALA A 52 19.35 11.53 -14.02
C ALA A 52 19.90 11.92 -12.63
N GLY A 53 20.43 10.93 -11.91
CA GLY A 53 20.91 11.10 -10.53
C GLY A 53 19.84 10.97 -9.44
N TYR A 54 18.55 11.17 -9.76
CA TYR A 54 17.47 11.05 -8.77
C TYR A 54 16.59 9.82 -8.96
N LEU A 55 16.46 9.31 -10.20
CA LEU A 55 15.52 8.23 -10.54
C LEU A 55 15.60 7.02 -9.59
N GLY A 56 16.79 6.44 -9.41
CA GLY A 56 16.95 5.24 -8.58
C GLY A 56 16.63 5.49 -7.11
N ARG A 57 17.04 6.65 -6.58
CA ARG A 57 16.73 7.09 -5.22
C ARG A 57 15.22 7.29 -5.03
N SER A 58 14.54 7.91 -5.99
CA SER A 58 13.10 8.16 -5.95
C SER A 58 12.30 6.87 -5.94
N ILE A 59 12.63 5.93 -6.83
CA ILE A 59 11.97 4.62 -6.87
C ILE A 59 12.23 3.86 -5.55
N ALA A 60 13.47 3.86 -5.07
CA ALA A 60 13.81 3.20 -3.81
C ALA A 60 13.05 3.78 -2.62
N ALA A 61 12.93 5.11 -2.54
CA ALA A 61 12.16 5.79 -1.50
C ALA A 61 10.68 5.40 -1.52
N LEU A 62 10.04 5.41 -2.68
CA LEU A 62 8.61 5.05 -2.80
C LEU A 62 8.36 3.57 -2.51
N LYS A 63 9.25 2.67 -2.93
CA LYS A 63 9.19 1.24 -2.58
C LYS A 63 9.35 1.02 -1.09
N LEU A 64 10.32 1.71 -0.47
CA LEU A 64 10.54 1.64 0.98
C LEU A 64 9.32 2.19 1.74
N TYR A 65 8.75 3.31 1.29
CA TYR A 65 7.55 3.89 1.88
C TYR A 65 6.37 2.92 1.88
N LEU A 66 6.05 2.31 0.72
CA LEU A 66 4.99 1.29 0.64
C LEU A 66 5.29 0.10 1.56
N THR A 67 6.56 -0.32 1.62
CA THR A 67 6.99 -1.41 2.52
C THR A 67 6.74 -1.04 3.98
N LEU A 68 7.05 0.18 4.40
CA LEU A 68 6.79 0.65 5.76
C LEU A 68 5.28 0.66 6.06
N VAL A 69 4.47 1.26 5.17
CA VAL A 69 3.01 1.32 5.32
C VAL A 69 2.41 -0.07 5.55
N VAL A 70 2.81 -1.08 4.78
CA VAL A 70 2.22 -2.44 4.90
C VAL A 70 2.86 -3.34 5.96
N ASN A 71 3.82 -2.82 6.73
CA ASN A 71 4.43 -3.50 7.87
C ASN A 71 4.23 -2.73 9.19
N GLN A 72 3.40 -1.68 9.20
CA GLN A 72 2.98 -1.05 10.45
C GLN A 72 2.09 -2.01 11.27
N ASP A 73 2.19 -1.92 12.59
CA ASP A 73 1.32 -2.65 13.48
C ASP A 73 -0.03 -1.92 13.62
N ALA A 74 -1.15 -2.63 13.46
CA ALA A 74 -2.48 -2.04 13.61
C ALA A 74 -2.93 -1.97 15.07
N THR A 75 -2.18 -2.52 16.02
CA THR A 75 -2.55 -2.58 17.43
C THR A 75 -2.10 -1.37 18.25
N SER A 76 -1.61 -0.30 17.61
CA SER A 76 -1.19 0.91 18.30
C SER A 76 -2.40 1.69 18.83
N ALA A 77 -2.89 1.27 20.00
CA ALA A 77 -4.07 1.78 20.69
C ALA A 77 -3.83 3.09 21.46
N ALA A 78 -2.60 3.61 21.43
CA ALA A 78 -2.15 4.68 22.33
C ALA A 78 -1.57 5.89 21.58
N GLY A 79 -2.36 6.50 20.68
CA GLY A 79 -2.14 7.86 20.13
C GLY A 79 -0.91 8.08 19.23
N GLU A 80 0.19 7.36 19.44
CA GLU A 80 1.40 7.38 18.64
C GLU A 80 1.60 6.04 17.94
N PRO A 81 1.90 6.02 16.63
CA PRO A 81 2.17 4.78 15.92
C PRO A 81 3.44 4.10 16.43
N SER A 82 3.32 2.81 16.76
CA SER A 82 4.42 1.94 17.14
C SER A 82 5.54 1.98 16.08
N PRO A 83 6.82 1.95 16.48
CA PRO A 83 7.92 1.93 15.53
C PRO A 83 7.89 0.67 14.67
N ILE A 84 8.14 0.84 13.38
CA ILE A 84 8.23 -0.22 12.37
C ILE A 84 9.68 -0.68 12.34
N LEU A 85 9.92 -1.91 12.78
CA LEU A 85 11.27 -2.49 12.85
C LEU A 85 11.57 -3.26 11.57
N LEU A 86 12.57 -2.81 10.81
CA LEU A 86 13.05 -3.51 9.61
C LEU A 86 14.57 -3.54 9.56
N SER A 87 15.13 -4.74 9.38
CA SER A 87 16.54 -4.91 9.00
C SER A 87 16.75 -4.68 7.50
N TYR A 88 17.99 -4.50 7.08
CA TYR A 88 18.35 -4.42 5.65
C TYR A 88 17.95 -5.70 4.92
N GLU A 89 18.35 -6.87 5.43
CA GLU A 89 17.97 -8.17 4.88
C GLU A 89 16.46 -8.29 4.69
N ARG A 90 15.69 -7.90 5.70
CA ARG A 90 14.23 -7.95 5.64
C ARG A 90 13.67 -6.98 4.60
N THR A 91 14.22 -5.77 4.52
CA THR A 91 13.82 -4.78 3.53
C THR A 91 14.10 -5.28 2.11
N THR A 92 15.28 -5.86 1.88
CA THR A 92 15.69 -6.50 0.62
C THR A 92 14.73 -7.63 0.25
N ALA A 93 14.40 -8.52 1.19
CA ALA A 93 13.45 -9.61 0.94
C ALA A 93 12.06 -9.09 0.55
N LEU A 94 11.57 -8.05 1.24
CA LEU A 94 10.24 -7.49 1.01
C LEU A 94 10.11 -6.77 -0.34
N CYS A 95 11.05 -5.88 -0.67
CA CYS A 95 10.90 -4.97 -1.82
C CYS A 95 12.03 -5.02 -2.85
N GLY A 96 13.06 -5.86 -2.67
CA GLY A 96 14.10 -6.09 -3.67
C GLY A 96 15.05 -4.91 -3.85
N LEU A 97 15.20 -4.08 -2.81
CA LEU A 97 16.19 -3.01 -2.80
C LEU A 97 17.52 -3.55 -2.27
N SER A 98 18.63 -3.17 -2.90
CA SER A 98 19.97 -3.40 -2.35
C SER A 98 20.29 -2.40 -1.24
N ASP A 99 21.25 -2.69 -0.38
CA ASP A 99 21.63 -1.81 0.74
C ASP A 99 21.92 -0.35 0.35
N PRO A 100 22.65 -0.06 -0.75
CA PRO A 100 22.83 1.33 -1.18
C PRO A 100 21.53 2.05 -1.54
N LEU A 101 20.56 1.32 -2.12
CA LEU A 101 19.25 1.86 -2.48
C LEU A 101 18.36 2.02 -1.25
N ILE A 102 18.47 1.12 -0.26
CA ILE A 102 17.81 1.28 1.04
C ILE A 102 18.32 2.56 1.72
N CYS A 103 19.64 2.77 1.77
CA CYS A 103 20.24 3.99 2.33
C CYS A 103 19.73 5.25 1.61
N ALA A 104 19.80 5.27 0.27
CA ALA A 104 19.40 6.41 -0.53
C ALA A 104 17.89 6.70 -0.41
N GLY A 105 17.06 5.65 -0.43
CA GLY A 105 15.62 5.74 -0.23
C GLY A 105 15.25 6.24 1.15
N LYS A 106 15.87 5.69 2.21
CA LYS A 106 15.72 6.16 3.60
C LYS A 106 16.04 7.64 3.72
N LYS A 107 17.19 8.07 3.20
CA LYS A 107 17.58 9.48 3.22
C LYS A 107 16.55 10.36 2.51
N ALA A 108 16.06 9.95 1.34
CA ALA A 108 15.03 10.72 0.64
C ALA A 108 13.73 10.83 1.44
N LEU A 109 13.28 9.77 2.13
CA LEU A 109 12.08 9.83 2.97
C LEU A 109 12.27 10.74 4.19
N LEU A 110 13.45 10.72 4.82
CA LEU A 110 13.82 11.60 5.93
C LEU A 110 13.89 13.07 5.47
N ASP A 111 14.56 13.34 4.35
CA ASP A 111 14.70 14.68 3.78
C ASP A 111 13.31 15.28 3.40
N GLN A 112 12.32 14.43 3.10
CA GLN A 112 10.93 14.85 2.83
C GLN A 112 10.04 14.85 4.09
N GLY A 113 10.58 14.51 5.27
CA GLY A 113 9.82 14.45 6.52
C GLY A 113 8.74 13.37 6.58
N LEU A 114 8.71 12.42 5.64
CA LEU A 114 7.68 11.37 5.55
C LEU A 114 7.88 10.27 6.58
N VAL A 115 9.12 10.11 7.06
CA VAL A 115 9.48 9.17 8.11
C VAL A 115 10.41 9.83 9.11
N THR A 116 10.45 9.29 10.31
CA THR A 116 11.50 9.54 11.31
C THR A 116 12.14 8.22 11.71
N THR A 117 13.36 8.28 12.26
CA THR A 117 14.08 7.09 12.76
C THR A 117 14.50 7.29 14.20
N CYS A 118 14.27 6.30 15.06
CA CYS A 118 14.65 6.34 16.48
C CYS A 118 16.04 5.73 16.74
N GLY A 119 16.98 5.86 15.79
CA GLY A 119 18.32 5.26 15.83
C GLY A 119 18.37 3.82 15.29
N ASP A 120 19.59 3.37 15.02
CA ASP A 120 19.88 2.00 14.60
C ASP A 120 19.98 1.10 15.85
N ARG A 121 19.29 -0.04 15.82
CA ARG A 121 19.36 -1.07 16.87
C ARG A 121 20.41 -2.12 16.51
N GLN A 122 20.79 -2.93 17.50
CA GLN A 122 21.67 -4.08 17.28
C GLN A 122 21.18 -4.96 16.12
N GLY A 123 22.12 -5.48 15.32
CA GLY A 123 21.82 -6.33 14.16
C GLY A 123 21.35 -5.56 12.91
N GLY A 124 21.67 -4.27 12.77
CA GLY A 124 21.35 -3.51 11.55
C GLY A 124 19.85 -3.27 11.34
N THR A 125 19.07 -3.33 12.42
CA THR A 125 17.63 -3.09 12.41
C THR A 125 17.35 -1.61 12.63
N ILE A 126 16.55 -1.02 11.75
CA ILE A 126 16.16 0.38 11.81
C ILE A 126 14.74 0.47 12.37
N ALA A 127 14.54 1.35 13.34
CA ALA A 127 13.23 1.69 13.88
C ALA A 127 12.66 2.92 13.17
N TYR A 128 11.74 2.70 12.24
CA TYR A 128 11.06 3.76 11.49
C TYR A 128 9.75 4.18 12.15
N ARG A 129 9.34 5.42 11.95
CA ARG A 129 7.97 5.88 12.21
C ARG A 129 7.46 6.67 11.02
N LEU A 130 6.22 6.41 10.59
CA LEU A 130 5.56 7.21 9.56
C LEU A 130 5.10 8.54 10.16
N THR A 131 5.39 9.64 9.49
CA THR A 131 4.92 10.98 9.91
C THR A 131 3.53 11.25 9.33
N GLY A 132 2.70 11.98 10.07
CA GLY A 132 1.40 12.44 9.57
C GLY A 132 0.31 11.35 9.51
N LEU A 133 0.53 10.20 10.15
CA LEU A 133 -0.53 9.19 10.31
C LEU A 133 -1.58 9.75 11.27
N ARG A 134 -2.75 10.13 10.74
CA ARG A 134 -3.90 10.61 11.52
C ARG A 134 -5.01 9.57 11.47
N PRO A 135 -5.33 8.87 12.58
CA PRO A 135 -6.36 7.83 12.61
C PRO A 135 -7.76 8.30 12.17
N SER A 136 -8.05 9.61 12.26
CA SER A 136 -9.38 10.19 12.00
C SER A 136 -9.70 10.48 10.52
N LYS A 137 -8.72 10.43 9.61
CA LYS A 137 -8.94 10.57 8.15
C LYS A 137 -8.90 9.19 7.47
N ALA A 138 -9.90 8.36 7.78
CA ALA A 138 -9.92 6.92 7.53
C ALA A 138 -10.05 6.45 6.04
N ALA A 139 -9.82 7.31 5.04
CA ALA A 139 -10.02 6.92 3.64
C ALA A 139 -8.77 6.30 3.01
N ALA A 140 -7.59 6.89 3.22
CA ALA A 140 -6.37 6.47 2.55
C ALA A 140 -5.78 5.20 3.16
N SER A 141 -5.65 4.16 2.34
CA SER A 141 -5.06 2.90 2.79
C SER A 141 -4.38 2.17 1.65
N VAL A 142 -3.39 1.37 2.02
CA VAL A 142 -2.75 0.42 1.14
C VAL A 142 -3.21 -0.97 1.57
N ARG A 143 -3.73 -1.76 0.62
CA ARG A 143 -4.12 -3.14 0.90
C ARG A 143 -2.91 -4.06 0.68
N ARG A 144 -2.70 -5.04 1.56
CA ARG A 144 -1.68 -6.10 1.40
C ARG A 144 -2.37 -7.45 1.38
N ALA A 145 -1.99 -8.32 0.45
CA ALA A 145 -2.45 -9.70 0.47
C ALA A 145 -2.00 -10.42 1.76
N PRO A 146 -2.77 -11.41 2.26
CA PRO A 146 -2.46 -12.13 3.50
C PRO A 146 -1.30 -13.10 3.30
N GLN A 147 -0.08 -12.56 3.23
CA GLN A 147 1.17 -13.31 3.31
C GLN A 147 2.14 -12.51 4.17
N ALA A 148 2.04 -12.70 5.48
CA ALA A 148 2.87 -12.03 6.45
C ALA A 148 4.33 -12.40 6.19
N GLY A 149 5.11 -11.41 5.76
CA GLY A 149 6.54 -11.57 5.58
C GLY A 149 7.01 -12.23 4.29
N ALA A 150 6.11 -12.49 3.35
CA ALA A 150 6.51 -12.84 2.00
C ALA A 150 7.02 -11.61 1.24
N ARG A 151 7.87 -11.90 0.25
CA ARG A 151 8.25 -11.00 -0.84
C ARG A 151 7.01 -10.28 -1.38
N ILE A 152 7.10 -8.97 -1.59
CA ILE A 152 6.06 -8.20 -2.29
C ILE A 152 6.45 -8.20 -3.79
N ALA A 153 5.93 -9.16 -4.54
CA ALA A 153 6.28 -9.41 -5.93
C ALA A 153 6.16 -8.16 -6.82
N ALA A 154 5.11 -7.37 -6.65
CA ALA A 154 4.90 -6.15 -7.43
C ALA A 154 6.03 -5.12 -7.22
N LEU A 155 6.50 -4.95 -5.98
CA LEU A 155 7.62 -4.04 -5.71
C LEU A 155 8.92 -4.55 -6.34
N HIS A 156 9.13 -5.87 -6.34
CA HIS A 156 10.30 -6.47 -6.99
C HIS A 156 10.31 -6.29 -8.50
N GLY A 157 9.15 -6.38 -9.17
CA GLY A 157 9.01 -6.15 -10.60
C GLY A 157 9.35 -4.70 -11.01
N LEU A 158 9.17 -3.74 -10.10
CA LEU A 158 9.47 -2.33 -10.32
C LEU A 158 10.96 -2.04 -10.07
N THR A 159 11.74 -2.14 -11.14
CA THR A 159 13.19 -1.87 -11.13
C THR A 159 13.49 -0.39 -10.88
N CYS A 160 14.58 -0.09 -10.17
CA CYS A 160 15.01 1.28 -9.85
C CYS A 160 15.71 2.00 -11.02
N ARG A 161 15.74 1.41 -12.21
CA ARG A 161 16.49 1.93 -13.37
C ARG A 161 15.60 2.49 -14.48
N GLN A 162 14.29 2.31 -14.38
CA GLN A 162 13.34 2.65 -15.45
C GLN A 162 12.40 3.77 -15.01
N ALA A 163 12.41 4.87 -15.77
CA ALA A 163 11.51 6.01 -15.52
C ALA A 163 10.01 5.64 -15.52
N PRO A 164 9.51 4.71 -16.39
CA PRO A 164 8.14 4.22 -16.30
C PRO A 164 7.77 3.66 -14.92
N ASN A 165 8.68 2.94 -14.25
CA ASN A 165 8.40 2.35 -12.93
C ASN A 165 8.19 3.41 -11.84
N LEU A 166 8.84 4.58 -11.97
CA LEU A 166 8.57 5.71 -11.07
C LEU A 166 7.15 6.24 -11.27
N ALA A 167 6.70 6.38 -12.52
CA ALA A 167 5.33 6.81 -12.82
C ALA A 167 4.31 5.80 -12.25
N VAL A 168 4.55 4.49 -12.42
CA VAL A 168 3.74 3.41 -11.85
C VAL A 168 3.61 3.55 -10.33
N LEU A 169 4.73 3.71 -9.61
CA LEU A 169 4.71 3.88 -8.14
C LEU A 169 3.97 5.13 -7.70
N LYS A 170 4.21 6.27 -8.36
CA LYS A 170 3.52 7.53 -8.04
C LYS A 170 2.01 7.39 -8.24
N THR A 171 1.58 6.82 -9.36
CA THR A 171 0.16 6.61 -9.66
C THR A 171 -0.48 5.67 -8.65
N TYR A 172 0.18 4.58 -8.26
CA TYR A 172 -0.35 3.65 -7.25
C TYR A 172 -0.53 4.32 -5.88
N ILE A 173 0.47 5.06 -5.42
CA ILE A 173 0.42 5.77 -4.13
C ILE A 173 -0.66 6.85 -4.16
N TRP A 174 -0.78 7.58 -5.27
CA TRP A 174 -1.84 8.57 -5.44
C TRP A 174 -3.25 7.94 -5.42
N LEU A 175 -3.45 6.81 -6.12
CA LEU A 175 -4.72 6.06 -6.09
C LEU A 175 -5.04 5.56 -4.69
N SER A 176 -4.05 5.03 -3.97
CA SER A 176 -4.20 4.57 -2.58
C SER A 176 -4.55 5.71 -1.61
N ALA A 177 -4.18 6.94 -1.95
CA ALA A 177 -4.45 8.13 -1.14
C ALA A 177 -5.87 8.69 -1.32
N GLN A 178 -6.51 8.50 -2.47
CA GLN A 178 -7.88 8.98 -2.70
C GLN A 178 -8.91 8.32 -1.77
N GLY A 179 -8.53 7.19 -1.18
CA GLY A 179 -9.45 6.27 -0.55
C GLY A 179 -10.31 5.56 -1.57
N SER A 180 -10.82 4.41 -1.16
CA SER A 180 -11.66 3.57 -2.01
C SER A 180 -13.01 3.35 -1.36
N ASP A 181 -14.03 3.09 -2.19
CA ASP A 181 -15.28 2.55 -1.67
C ASP A 181 -15.10 1.14 -1.07
N ARG A 182 -16.20 0.54 -0.61
CA ARG A 182 -16.19 -0.82 -0.03
C ARG A 182 -15.61 -1.85 -0.99
N ASP A 183 -15.79 -1.65 -2.29
CA ASP A 183 -15.34 -2.54 -3.37
C ASP A 183 -13.91 -2.25 -3.85
N GLY A 184 -13.21 -1.29 -3.21
CA GLY A 184 -11.84 -0.92 -3.57
C GLY A 184 -11.76 -0.05 -4.83
N VAL A 185 -12.87 0.58 -5.25
CA VAL A 185 -12.94 1.38 -6.47
C VAL A 185 -12.57 2.83 -6.19
N VAL A 186 -11.78 3.40 -7.10
CA VAL A 186 -11.31 4.78 -7.11
C VAL A 186 -11.57 5.39 -8.50
N PHE A 187 -11.89 6.68 -8.53
CA PHE A 187 -11.94 7.45 -9.77
C PHE A 187 -10.57 8.04 -10.06
N LEU A 188 -9.99 7.67 -11.20
CA LEU A 188 -8.80 8.30 -11.74
C LEU A 188 -9.22 9.50 -12.58
N ASP A 189 -8.97 10.68 -12.05
CA ASP A 189 -8.88 11.94 -12.79
C ASP A 189 -7.42 12.14 -13.23
N VAL A 190 -7.19 12.09 -14.55
CA VAL A 190 -5.85 12.17 -15.14
C VAL A 190 -5.22 13.55 -14.92
N ASP A 191 -6.00 14.63 -14.94
CA ASP A 191 -5.51 16.00 -14.80
C ASP A 191 -5.04 16.24 -13.36
N THR A 192 -5.87 15.84 -12.40
CA THR A 192 -5.54 15.92 -10.97
C THR A 192 -4.30 15.06 -10.66
N ALA A 193 -4.26 13.81 -11.16
CA ALA A 193 -3.10 12.92 -10.98
C ALA A 193 -1.84 13.50 -11.63
N SER A 194 -1.95 14.10 -12.83
CA SER A 194 -0.83 14.72 -13.53
C SER A 194 -0.26 15.88 -12.72
N GLY A 195 -1.13 16.78 -12.26
CA GLY A 195 -0.78 17.94 -11.46
C GLY A 195 -0.10 17.54 -10.15
N LEU A 196 -0.68 16.62 -9.38
CA LEU A 196 -0.17 16.25 -8.06
C LEU A 196 1.11 15.39 -8.10
N THR A 197 1.37 14.68 -9.19
CA THR A 197 2.56 13.82 -9.31
C THR A 197 3.69 14.43 -10.14
N LYS A 198 3.42 15.53 -10.88
CA LYS A 198 4.27 16.09 -11.93
C LYS A 198 4.64 15.02 -12.97
N THR A 199 3.62 14.33 -13.46
CA THR A 199 3.73 13.25 -14.47
C THR A 199 2.78 13.56 -15.61
N SER A 200 3.27 13.63 -16.85
CA SER A 200 2.41 13.93 -18.02
C SER A 200 1.25 12.95 -18.18
N HIS A 201 0.15 13.36 -18.80
CA HIS A 201 -1.07 12.54 -18.97
C HIS A 201 -0.77 11.20 -19.63
N VAL A 202 0.04 11.20 -20.71
CA VAL A 202 0.49 9.98 -21.40
C VAL A 202 1.19 9.00 -20.45
N LYS A 203 2.01 9.51 -19.53
CA LYS A 203 2.72 8.69 -18.54
C LYS A 203 1.80 8.22 -17.41
N ILE A 204 0.75 8.97 -17.05
CA ILE A 204 -0.27 8.51 -16.11
C ILE A 204 -1.06 7.34 -16.71
N ILE A 205 -1.48 7.46 -17.98
CA ILE A 205 -2.20 6.39 -18.69
C ILE A 205 -1.30 5.16 -18.85
N ALA A 206 -0.05 5.33 -19.27
CA ALA A 206 0.92 4.23 -19.37
C ALA A 206 1.22 3.60 -18.00
N ALA A 207 1.29 4.41 -16.93
CA ALA A 207 1.46 3.91 -15.57
C ALA A 207 0.25 3.09 -15.11
N LEU A 208 -0.97 3.49 -15.47
CA LEU A 208 -2.17 2.70 -15.18
C LEU A 208 -2.12 1.34 -15.89
N ALA A 209 -1.74 1.30 -17.17
CA ALA A 209 -1.54 0.04 -17.90
C ALA A 209 -0.48 -0.83 -17.21
N GLY A 210 0.66 -0.24 -16.82
CA GLY A 210 1.69 -0.95 -16.06
C GLY A 210 1.20 -1.47 -14.70
N LEU A 211 0.30 -0.76 -14.01
CA LEU A 211 -0.34 -1.23 -12.77
C LEU A 211 -1.27 -2.43 -13.02
N GLN A 212 -1.96 -2.46 -14.16
CA GLN A 212 -2.80 -3.61 -14.55
C GLN A 212 -1.94 -4.83 -14.85
N GLU A 213 -0.83 -4.66 -15.59
CA GLU A 213 0.11 -5.74 -15.94
C GLU A 213 0.70 -6.42 -14.70
N ILE A 214 1.05 -5.63 -13.66
CA ILE A 214 1.58 -6.17 -12.40
C ILE A 214 0.48 -6.55 -11.38
N GLY A 215 -0.80 -6.48 -11.78
CA GLY A 215 -1.93 -6.91 -10.96
C GLY A 215 -2.23 -6.03 -9.74
N LEU A 216 -1.84 -4.75 -9.76
CA LEU A 216 -2.15 -3.78 -8.70
C LEU A 216 -3.42 -2.96 -8.98
N THR A 217 -3.95 -3.01 -10.20
CA THR A 217 -5.22 -2.37 -10.54
C THR A 217 -6.03 -3.21 -11.53
N GLN A 218 -7.35 -3.08 -11.48
CA GLN A 218 -8.27 -3.63 -12.48
C GLN A 218 -9.17 -2.51 -13.01
N GLU A 219 -9.29 -2.40 -14.33
CA GLU A 219 -10.24 -1.47 -14.95
C GLU A 219 -11.65 -2.03 -14.90
N LEU A 220 -12.62 -1.19 -14.52
CA LEU A 220 -14.03 -1.58 -14.36
C LEU A 220 -14.93 -1.05 -15.49
N GLY A 221 -14.32 -0.54 -16.58
CA GLY A 221 -15.01 0.11 -17.69
C GLY A 221 -15.22 1.62 -17.48
N THR A 222 -15.31 2.36 -18.59
CA THR A 222 -15.53 3.81 -18.60
C THR A 222 -17.04 4.09 -18.60
N PRO A 223 -17.60 4.86 -17.65
CA PRO A 223 -18.97 5.33 -17.79
C PRO A 223 -19.06 6.26 -19.01
N SER A 224 -19.96 5.95 -19.94
CA SER A 224 -20.05 6.48 -21.31
C SER A 224 -20.29 7.99 -21.49
N ARG A 225 -20.00 8.86 -20.51
CA ARG A 225 -20.26 10.31 -20.63
C ARG A 225 -19.13 11.25 -20.23
N LEU A 226 -18.03 10.78 -19.64
CA LEU A 226 -16.86 11.62 -19.32
C LEU A 226 -15.57 10.83 -19.59
N ALA A 227 -14.98 11.01 -20.77
CA ALA A 227 -13.82 10.24 -21.24
C ALA A 227 -12.56 10.38 -20.36
N GLU A 228 -12.56 11.33 -19.41
CA GLU A 228 -11.42 11.70 -18.57
C GLU A 228 -11.45 11.08 -17.18
N GLN A 229 -12.60 10.51 -16.74
CA GLN A 229 -12.73 9.86 -15.45
C GLN A 229 -12.82 8.34 -15.61
N ARG A 230 -11.75 7.65 -15.22
CA ARG A 230 -11.68 6.18 -15.29
C ARG A 230 -12.01 5.57 -13.93
N ARG A 231 -12.84 4.52 -13.92
CA ARG A 231 -13.10 3.73 -12.71
C ARG A 231 -12.10 2.60 -12.63
N VAL A 232 -11.31 2.60 -11.56
CA VAL A 232 -10.23 1.64 -11.34
C VAL A 232 -10.40 1.01 -9.97
N ARG A 233 -10.36 -0.32 -9.89
CA ARG A 233 -10.24 -1.03 -8.63
C ARG A 233 -8.78 -1.15 -8.24
N VAL A 234 -8.42 -0.66 -7.06
CA VAL A 234 -7.08 -0.81 -6.48
C VAL A 234 -6.99 -2.17 -5.80
N LEU A 235 -6.01 -2.98 -6.20
CA LEU A 235 -5.80 -4.33 -5.70
C LEU A 235 -4.72 -4.36 -4.62
N PRO A 236 -4.72 -5.38 -3.74
CA PRO A 236 -3.71 -5.52 -2.70
C PRO A 236 -2.30 -5.71 -3.28
N LEU A 237 -1.30 -5.11 -2.63
CA LEU A 237 0.11 -5.42 -2.84
C LEU A 237 0.36 -6.91 -2.55
N ARG A 238 0.87 -7.59 -3.57
CA ARG A 238 1.30 -9.00 -3.59
C ARG A 238 2.77 -9.06 -3.90
#